data_AF-A0A7W8XK27-F1
#
_entry.id   AF-A0A7W8XK27-F1
#
_cell.length_a   1.000
_cell.length_b   1.000
_cell.length_c   1.000
_cell.angle_alpha   90.00
_cell.angle_beta   90.00
_cell.angle_gamma   90.00
#
_symmetry.space_group_name_H-M   'P 1'
#
loop_
_entity.id
_entity.type
_entity.pdbx_description
1 polymer ?
#
loop_
_entity_poly.entity_id
_entity_poly.type
_entity_poly.pdbx_seq_one_letter_code
_entity_poly.pdbx_strand_id
1 'polypeptide(L)'
;MAAVECAARDLTGEPNLTLGRLIPRLNVPRPLDTALEKLWGYASENGRHIREGTEPSAAEAELVVSIACAVSVFLIQRETEIHDRRT
;
A
#
# COMPACT_ATOMS: atom_id res chain seq x y z
N MET A 1 5.22 -1.21 -4.19
CA MET A 1 4.09 -1.45 -3.26
C MET A 1 4.21 -2.70 -2.38
N ALA A 2 5.17 -3.61 -2.61
CA ALA A 2 5.33 -4.80 -1.76
C ALA A 2 5.60 -4.49 -0.28
N ALA A 3 6.33 -3.41 0.04
CA ALA A 3 6.55 -2.97 1.42
C ALA A 3 5.25 -2.64 2.16
N VAL A 4 4.29 -1.99 1.47
CA VAL A 4 2.97 -1.68 2.02
C VAL A 4 2.16 -2.97 2.20
N GLU A 5 2.23 -3.91 1.25
CA GLU A 5 1.59 -5.22 1.38
C GLU A 5 2.12 -5.99 2.59
N CYS A 6 3.44 -5.97 2.81
CA CYS A 6 4.09 -6.61 3.96
C CYS A 6 3.58 -6.01 5.28
N ALA A 7 3.68 -4.68 5.43
CA ALA A 7 3.19 -4.00 6.63
C ALA A 7 1.69 -4.25 6.85
N ALA A 8 0.88 -4.22 5.79
CA ALA A 8 -0.55 -4.48 5.89
C ALA A 8 -0.85 -5.90 6.38
N ARG A 9 -0.10 -6.92 5.90
CA ARG A 9 -0.25 -8.31 6.36
C ARG A 9 0.01 -8.44 7.85
N ASP A 10 1.07 -7.78 8.34
CA ASP A 10 1.43 -7.80 9.75
C ASP A 10 0.37 -7.10 10.60
N LEU A 11 -0.12 -5.94 10.16
CA LEU A 11 -1.15 -5.17 10.87
C LEU A 11 -2.50 -5.88 10.92
N THR A 12 -2.88 -6.60 9.87
CA THR A 12 -4.18 -7.32 9.82
C THR A 12 -4.11 -8.77 10.27
N GLY A 13 -2.91 -9.35 10.43
CA GLY A 13 -2.72 -10.78 10.73
C GLY A 13 -3.07 -11.71 9.56
N GLU A 14 -2.96 -11.24 8.32
CA GLU A 14 -3.46 -11.95 7.12
C GLU A 14 -2.33 -12.20 6.09
N PRO A 15 -1.39 -13.12 6.36
CA PRO A 15 -0.11 -13.23 5.65
C PRO A 15 -0.21 -13.59 4.16
N ASN A 16 -1.36 -14.13 3.72
CA ASN A 16 -1.54 -14.64 2.36
C ASN A 16 -2.36 -13.69 1.46
N LEU A 17 -2.88 -12.59 1.99
CA LEU A 17 -3.69 -11.66 1.21
C LEU A 17 -2.81 -10.68 0.42
N THR A 18 -3.32 -10.24 -0.73
CA THR A 18 -2.72 -9.15 -1.51
C THR A 18 -3.16 -7.80 -0.96
N LEU A 19 -2.38 -6.75 -1.22
CA LEU A 19 -2.69 -5.41 -0.71
C LEU A 19 -4.08 -4.92 -1.15
N GLY A 20 -4.51 -5.18 -2.39
CA GLY A 20 -5.85 -4.84 -2.85
C GLY A 20 -6.97 -5.45 -2.01
N ARG A 21 -6.76 -6.66 -1.45
CA ARG A 21 -7.72 -7.30 -0.54
C ARG A 21 -7.58 -6.82 0.91
N LEU A 22 -6.41 -6.28 1.27
CA LEU A 22 -6.12 -5.77 2.60
C LEU A 22 -6.60 -4.33 2.82
N ILE A 23 -6.58 -3.48 1.79
CA ILE A 23 -6.96 -2.06 1.90
C ILE A 23 -8.30 -1.83 2.64
N PRO A 24 -9.39 -2.57 2.35
CA PRO A 24 -10.67 -2.39 3.05
C PRO A 24 -10.63 -2.73 4.56
N ARG A 25 -9.59 -3.45 5.02
CA ARG A 25 -9.39 -3.85 6.42
C ARG A 25 -8.43 -2.91 7.16
N LEU A 26 -7.74 -2.02 6.45
CA LEU A 26 -6.82 -1.07 7.04
C LEU A 26 -7.57 0.16 7.52
N ASN A 27 -7.04 0.80 8.55
CA ASN A 27 -7.57 2.05 9.09
C ASN A 27 -7.24 3.27 8.22
N VAL A 28 -7.36 3.19 6.89
CA VAL A 28 -7.09 4.30 5.97
C VAL A 28 -8.39 5.11 5.74
N PRO A 29 -8.42 6.42 6.00
CA PRO A 29 -9.63 7.20 5.81
C PRO A 29 -9.93 7.42 4.32
N ARG A 30 -11.21 7.52 3.96
CA ARG A 30 -11.63 7.97 2.63
C ARG A 30 -11.24 9.43 2.39
N PRO A 31 -10.80 9.82 1.18
CA PRO A 31 -10.62 9.00 -0.03
C PRO A 31 -9.20 8.42 -0.19
N LEU A 32 -8.37 8.43 0.85
CA LEU A 32 -6.99 7.95 0.78
C LEU A 32 -6.92 6.44 0.53
N ASP A 33 -7.92 5.68 0.99
CA ASP A 33 -8.09 4.26 0.70
C ASP A 33 -8.16 3.99 -0.81
N THR A 34 -8.95 4.79 -1.53
CA THR A 34 -9.16 4.70 -2.98
C THR A 34 -7.90 5.11 -3.73
N ALA A 35 -7.19 6.13 -3.25
CA ALA A 35 -5.91 6.52 -3.83
C ALA A 35 -4.86 5.41 -3.69
N LEU A 36 -4.81 4.77 -2.51
CA LEU A 36 -3.92 3.64 -2.25
C LEU A 36 -4.25 2.43 -3.13
N GLU A 37 -5.53 2.14 -3.33
CA GLU A 37 -5.99 1.06 -4.22
C GLU A 37 -5.53 1.30 -5.67
N LYS A 38 -5.73 2.52 -6.19
CA LYS A 38 -5.29 2.90 -7.54
C LYS A 38 -3.78 2.82 -7.70
N LEU A 39 -3.02 3.28 -6.70
CA LEU A 39 -1.56 3.22 -6.74
C LEU A 39 -1.05 1.78 -6.70
N TRP A 40 -1.68 0.92 -5.88
CA TRP A 40 -1.40 -0.51 -5.89
C TRP A 40 -1.73 -1.16 -7.23
N GLY A 41 -2.85 -0.79 -7.85
CA GLY A 41 -3.22 -1.22 -9.20
C GLY A 41 -2.14 -0.86 -10.22
N TYR A 42 -1.78 0.42 -10.30
CA TYR A 42 -0.71 0.91 -11.17
C TYR A 42 0.61 0.15 -10.94
N ALA A 43 1.06 0.01 -9.70
CA ALA A 43 2.31 -0.67 -9.40
C ALA A 43 2.27 -2.18 -9.67
N SER A 44 1.10 -2.83 -9.54
CA SER A 44 0.94 -4.26 -9.78
C SER A 44 0.88 -4.58 -11.27
N GLU A 45 0.23 -3.72 -12.05
CA GLU A 45 0.25 -3.81 -13.52
C GLU A 45 1.67 -3.55 -14.05
N ASN A 46 2.31 -2.44 -13.67
CA ASN A 46 3.61 -2.07 -14.24
C ASN A 46 4.82 -2.84 -13.66
N GLY A 47 4.69 -3.47 -12.49
CA GLY A 47 5.81 -4.14 -11.81
C GLY A 47 5.83 -5.68 -11.92
N ARG A 48 4.68 -6.34 -12.11
CA ARG A 48 4.58 -7.83 -12.17
C ARG A 48 4.11 -8.38 -13.51
N HIS A 49 3.40 -7.56 -14.29
CA HIS A 49 3.07 -7.86 -15.69
C HIS A 49 3.57 -6.71 -16.53
N ILE A 50 4.89 -6.65 -16.75
CA ILE A 50 5.45 -5.73 -17.75
C ILE A 50 4.74 -6.05 -19.07
N ARG A 51 3.69 -5.29 -19.38
CA ARG A 51 3.02 -5.35 -20.67
C ARG A 51 4.10 -4.94 -21.66
N GLU A 52 4.39 -5.81 -22.62
CA GLU A 52 5.36 -5.55 -23.67
C GLU A 52 5.07 -4.17 -24.29
N GLY A 53 5.91 -3.19 -23.98
CA GLY A 53 5.83 -1.84 -24.57
C GLY A 53 5.56 -0.66 -23.63
N THR A 54 5.44 -0.83 -22.30
CA THR A 54 5.35 0.34 -21.38
C THR A 54 6.17 0.10 -20.12
N GLU A 55 7.44 0.46 -20.19
CA GLU A 55 8.30 0.49 -19.00
C GLU A 55 8.06 1.83 -18.28
N PRO A 56 7.66 1.83 -17.00
CA PRO A 56 7.48 3.07 -16.26
C PRO A 56 8.81 3.82 -16.20
N SER A 57 8.76 5.14 -16.32
CA SER A 57 9.94 5.98 -16.20
C SER A 57 10.57 5.85 -14.81
N ALA A 58 11.88 6.11 -14.71
CA ALA A 58 12.56 6.13 -13.42
C ALA A 58 11.87 7.08 -12.41
N ALA A 59 11.35 8.22 -12.88
CA ALA A 59 10.61 9.17 -12.07
C ALA A 59 9.30 8.59 -11.53
N GLU A 60 8.54 7.84 -12.34
CA GLU A 60 7.33 7.15 -11.88
C GLU A 60 7.64 6.05 -10.87
N ALA A 61 8.71 5.28 -11.12
CA ALA A 61 9.16 4.24 -10.19
C ALA A 61 9.58 4.86 -8.84
N GLU A 62 10.36 5.94 -8.85
CA GLU A 62 10.78 6.68 -7.66
C GLU A 62 9.58 7.24 -6.89
N LEU A 63 8.59 7.81 -7.59
CA LEU A 63 7.36 8.28 -6.99
C LEU A 63 6.60 7.14 -6.28
N VAL A 64 6.44 5.99 -6.93
CA VAL A 64 5.75 4.83 -6.35
C VAL A 64 6.49 4.31 -5.10
N VAL A 65 7.82 4.23 -5.14
CA VAL A 65 8.62 3.80 -3.98
C VAL A 65 8.51 4.80 -2.84
N SER A 66 8.59 6.10 -3.13
CA SER A 66 8.47 7.17 -2.13
C SER A 66 7.10 7.15 -1.45
N ILE A 67 6.03 7.01 -2.24
CA ILE A 67 4.68 6.89 -1.68
C ILE A 67 4.54 5.60 -0.87
N ALA A 68 5.08 4.47 -1.35
CA ALA A 68 5.05 3.21 -0.61
C ALA A 68 5.70 3.36 0.78
N CYS A 69 6.85 4.03 0.85
CA CYS A 69 7.53 4.32 2.12
C CYS A 69 6.65 5.16 3.05
N ALA A 70 6.12 6.29 2.56
CA ALA A 70 5.28 7.18 3.34
C ALA A 70 4.00 6.48 3.84
N VAL A 71 3.36 5.67 3.01
CA VAL A 71 2.17 4.90 3.38
C VAL A 71 2.48 3.85 4.44
N SER A 72 3.60 3.11 4.33
CA SER A 72 3.99 2.14 5.36
C SER A 72 4.18 2.80 6.72
N VAL A 73 4.86 3.96 6.78
CA VAL A 73 5.03 4.73 8.02
C VAL A 73 3.69 5.19 8.58
N PHE A 74 2.82 5.74 7.72
CA PHE A 74 1.49 6.18 8.12
C PHE A 74 0.64 5.05 8.71
N LEU A 75 0.63 3.87 8.09
CA LEU A 75 -0.17 2.73 8.56
C LEU A 75 0.24 2.28 9.96
N ILE A 76 1.55 2.21 10.22
CA ILE A 76 2.08 1.82 11.54
C ILE A 76 1.68 2.84 12.60
N GLN A 77 1.94 4.13 12.34
CA GLN A 77 1.60 5.21 13.28
C GLN A 77 0.10 5.25 13.59
N ARG A 78 -0.73 5.09 12.55
CA ARG A 78 -2.18 5.15 12.71
C ARG A 78 -2.73 3.96 13.50
N GLU A 79 -2.17 2.77 13.33
CA GLU A 79 -2.58 1.62 14.15
C GLU A 79 -2.18 1.83 15.61
N THR A 80 -0.98 2.36 15.88
CA THR A 80 -0.56 2.73 17.24
C THR A 80 -1.51 3.77 17.86
N GLU A 81 -1.83 4.85 17.14
CA GLU A 81 -2.78 5.87 17.60
C GLU A 81 -4.18 5.30 17.92
N ILE A 82 -4.64 4.32 17.15
CA ILE A 82 -5.94 3.68 17.37
C ILE A 82 -5.89 2.73 18.55
N HIS A 83 -4.78 1.98 18.71
CA HIS A 83 -4.55 1.11 19.85
C HIS A 83 -4.52 1.90 21.16
N ASP A 84 -3.74 2.99 21.21
CA ASP A 84 -3.60 3.85 22.39
C ASP A 84 -4.94 4.52 22.80
N ARG A 85 -5.84 4.77 21.85
CA ARG A 85 -7.19 5.30 22.14
C ARG A 85 -8.16 4.25 22.70
N ARG A 86 -7.83 2.96 22.59
CA ARG A 86 -8.68 1.83 23.04
C ARG A 86 -8.27 1.28 24.41
N THR A 87 -7.05 1.56 24.84
CA THR A 87 -6.50 1.26 26.18
C THR A 87 -6.76 2.39 27.16
#